data_AF-A0A7S2KMW2-F1
#
_entry.id   AF-A0A7S2KMW2-F1
#
_cell.length_a   1.000
_cell.length_b   1.000
_cell.length_c   1.000
_cell.angle_alpha   90.00
_cell.angle_beta   90.00
_cell.angle_gamma   90.00
#
_symmetry.space_group_name_H-M   'P 1'
#
loop_
_entity.id
_entity.type
_entity.pdbx_description
1 polymer ?
#
loop_
_entity_poly.entity_id
_entity_poly.type
_entity_poly.pdbx_seq_one_letter_code
_entity_poly.pdbx_strand_id
1 'polypeptide(L)'
;NFLFQCFKGIGIVKPILSRPASAERYVICRGYNNSVEKLDLRMWRDSMLDASSSITRDDTRINTSLESYLLRSERDILLLNIRACFSILSYMQCKHLPFADNHIVSLQRNTKRKRQKSQIDIRQYRKAWQIATK
;
A
#
# COMPACT_ATOMS: atom_id res chain seq x y z
N ASN A 1 7.80 -3.71 -21.40
CA ASN A 1 7.34 -4.18 -20.07
C ASN A 1 8.38 -5.13 -19.43
N PHE A 2 9.53 -4.57 -19.04
CA PHE A 2 10.78 -5.32 -18.81
C PHE A 2 10.73 -6.28 -17.62
N LEU A 3 10.28 -5.82 -16.44
CA LEU A 3 10.18 -6.66 -15.25
C LEU A 3 9.25 -7.87 -15.47
N PHE A 4 8.12 -7.69 -16.16
CA PHE A 4 7.14 -8.77 -16.37
C PHE A 4 7.64 -9.91 -17.27
N GLN A 5 8.63 -9.65 -18.12
CA GLN A 5 9.22 -10.67 -18.99
C GLN A 5 10.29 -11.49 -18.27
N CYS A 6 10.92 -10.91 -17.24
CA CYS A 6 12.04 -11.52 -16.53
C CYS A 6 11.63 -12.38 -15.33
N PHE A 7 10.38 -12.28 -14.88
CA PHE A 7 9.89 -12.99 -13.69
C PHE A 7 8.61 -13.77 -14.01
N LYS A 8 8.52 -14.98 -13.46
CA LYS A 8 7.31 -15.82 -13.56
C LYS A 8 6.08 -15.19 -12.91
N GLY A 9 6.27 -14.29 -11.94
CA GLY A 9 5.17 -13.56 -11.33
C GLY A 9 5.61 -12.27 -10.65
N ILE A 10 4.73 -11.28 -10.70
CA ILE A 10 4.92 -9.99 -10.05
C ILE A 10 3.70 -9.68 -9.18
N GLY A 11 3.94 -9.16 -7.98
CA GLY A 11 2.90 -8.69 -7.07
C GLY A 11 3.24 -7.30 -6.53
N ILE A 12 2.22 -6.50 -6.22
CA ILE A 12 2.39 -5.23 -5.50
C ILE A 12 1.77 -5.40 -4.12
N VAL A 13 2.53 -5.09 -3.08
CA VAL A 13 2.07 -5.24 -1.70
C VAL A 13 2.41 -4.02 -0.86
N LYS A 14 1.53 -3.71 0.08
CA LYS A 14 1.79 -2.77 1.17
C LYS A 14 1.70 -3.54 2.48
N PRO A 15 2.83 -3.93 3.09
CA PRO A 15 2.80 -4.71 4.32
C PRO A 15 2.24 -3.88 5.47
N ILE A 16 1.66 -4.55 6.46
CA ILE A 16 1.08 -3.90 7.64
C ILE A 16 2.09 -3.10 8.48
N LEU A 17 3.39 -3.37 8.30
CA LEU A 17 4.47 -2.61 8.94
C LEU A 17 4.72 -1.26 8.27
N SER A 18 4.33 -1.10 7.00
CA SER A 18 4.36 0.20 6.34
C SER A 18 3.25 1.09 6.91
N ARG A 19 3.55 2.37 7.08
CA ARG A 19 2.56 3.34 7.56
C ARG A 19 1.34 3.34 6.64
N PRO A 20 0.11 3.14 7.15
CA PRO A 20 -1.08 3.01 6.32
C PRO A 20 -1.40 4.23 5.45
N ALA A 21 -1.04 5.45 5.86
CA ALA A 21 -1.25 6.67 5.08
C ALA A 21 -0.09 7.02 4.14
N SER A 22 1.00 6.24 4.14
CA SER A 22 2.16 6.48 3.27
C SER A 22 1.92 5.97 1.85
N ALA A 23 2.55 6.59 0.85
CA ALA A 23 2.59 6.08 -0.53
C ALA A 23 3.49 4.84 -0.70
N GLU A 24 4.28 4.48 0.32
CA GLU A 24 5.20 3.33 0.34
C GLU A 24 4.47 2.02 0.02
N ARG A 25 5.05 1.27 -0.92
CA ARG A 25 4.63 -0.04 -1.42
C ARG A 25 5.82 -0.78 -2.02
N TYR A 26 5.73 -2.10 -2.09
CA TYR A 26 6.80 -2.96 -2.59
C TYR A 26 6.31 -3.75 -3.81
N VAL A 27 7.21 -3.91 -4.78
CA VAL A 27 7.04 -4.84 -5.90
C VAL A 27 7.76 -6.13 -5.54
N ILE A 28 7.03 -7.25 -5.52
CA ILE A 28 7.57 -8.58 -5.28
C ILE A 28 7.69 -9.29 -6.62
N CYS A 29 8.92 -9.62 -7.02
CA CYS A 29 9.22 -10.38 -8.21
C CYS A 29 9.55 -11.84 -7.83
N ARG A 30 8.91 -12.82 -8.48
CA ARG A 30 9.03 -14.25 -8.17
C ARG A 30 9.48 -15.04 -9.38
N GLY A 31 10.35 -16.02 -9.15
CA GLY A 31 10.81 -16.95 -10.19
C GLY A 31 11.52 -16.22 -11.32
N TYR A 32 12.67 -15.62 -11.01
CA TYR A 32 13.53 -15.01 -12.03
C TYR A 32 13.87 -16.04 -13.11
N ASN A 33 13.67 -15.65 -14.36
CA ASN A 33 14.01 -16.47 -15.51
C ASN A 33 15.48 -16.17 -15.84
N ASN A 34 16.37 -17.13 -15.61
CA ASN A 34 17.84 -17.01 -15.70
C ASN A 34 18.38 -16.72 -17.13
N SER A 35 17.67 -15.98 -17.98
CA SER A 35 18.26 -15.37 -19.17
C SER A 35 19.11 -14.18 -18.73
N VAL A 36 20.23 -14.46 -18.06
CA VAL A 36 21.18 -13.48 -17.51
C VAL A 36 21.71 -12.56 -18.62
N GLU A 37 21.70 -13.03 -19.87
CA GLU A 37 22.13 -12.26 -21.05
C GLU A 37 21.12 -11.19 -21.52
N LYS A 38 19.86 -11.18 -21.01
CA LYS A 38 18.84 -10.22 -21.46
C LYS A 38 18.51 -9.12 -20.44
N LEU A 39 18.96 -9.25 -19.19
CA LEU A 39 18.63 -8.28 -18.15
C LEU A 39 19.66 -7.14 -18.09
N ASP A 40 19.78 -6.38 -19.17
CA ASP A 40 20.59 -5.15 -19.13
C ASP A 40 19.77 -4.00 -18.51
N LEU A 41 19.90 -3.86 -17.19
CA LEU A 41 19.29 -2.77 -16.43
C LEU A 41 19.81 -1.40 -16.85
N ARG A 42 21.01 -1.31 -17.43
CA ARG A 42 21.57 -0.05 -17.93
C ARG A 42 20.83 0.38 -19.18
N MET A 43 20.65 -0.52 -20.14
CA MET A 43 19.84 -0.25 -21.34
C MET A 43 18.40 0.13 -20.98
N TRP A 44 17.77 -0.56 -20.01
CA TRP A 44 16.43 -0.20 -19.55
C TRP A 44 16.41 1.22 -18.93
N ARG A 45 17.38 1.54 -18.06
CA ARG A 45 17.52 2.88 -17.48
C ARG A 45 17.70 3.95 -18.56
N ASP A 46 18.62 3.72 -19.48
CA ASP A 46 18.98 4.67 -20.53
C ASP A 46 17.79 4.90 -21.46
N SER A 47 17.09 3.83 -21.85
CA SER A 47 15.82 3.92 -22.59
C SER A 47 14.73 4.69 -21.83
N MET A 48 14.63 4.55 -20.51
CA MET A 48 13.62 5.27 -19.71
C MET A 48 13.94 6.77 -19.59
N LEU A 49 15.23 7.11 -19.50
CA LEU A 49 15.70 8.49 -19.51
C LEU A 49 15.51 9.13 -20.90
N ASP A 50 15.75 8.38 -21.97
CA ASP A 50 15.56 8.82 -23.35
C ASP A 50 14.07 8.93 -23.73
N ALA A 51 13.22 8.01 -23.28
CA ALA A 51 11.77 8.04 -23.54
C ALA A 51 11.05 9.25 -22.93
N SER A 52 11.70 9.97 -22.01
CA SER A 52 11.23 11.28 -21.54
C SER A 52 11.26 12.35 -22.63
N SER A 53 11.95 12.09 -23.75
CA SER A 53 12.05 12.98 -24.92
C SER A 53 11.14 12.58 -26.10
N SER A 54 10.56 11.36 -26.13
CA SER A 54 9.65 10.93 -27.19
C SER A 54 8.38 10.26 -26.64
N ILE A 55 7.33 11.07 -26.49
CA ILE A 55 5.96 10.60 -26.33
C ILE A 55 5.47 10.14 -27.72
N THR A 56 5.96 9.01 -28.22
CA THR A 56 5.33 8.33 -29.37
C THR A 56 4.73 7.01 -28.91
N ARG A 57 3.42 7.10 -28.72
CA ARG A 57 2.45 6.05 -28.41
C ARG A 57 2.41 5.02 -29.53
N ASP A 58 2.90 3.80 -29.31
CA ASP A 58 2.41 2.64 -30.11
C ASP A 58 2.58 1.26 -29.45
N ASP A 59 2.50 1.17 -28.12
CA ASP A 59 2.63 -0.11 -27.37
C ASP A 59 1.31 -0.55 -26.72
N THR A 60 0.19 0.01 -27.17
CA THR A 60 -1.14 -0.03 -26.53
C THR A 60 -1.88 -1.38 -26.64
N ARG A 61 -1.38 -2.35 -27.40
CA ARG A 61 -2.15 -3.58 -27.70
C ARG A 61 -1.92 -4.77 -26.76
N ILE A 62 -0.87 -4.78 -25.95
CA ILE A 62 -0.47 -6.02 -25.23
C ILE A 62 -0.84 -6.04 -23.73
N ASN A 63 -1.23 -4.93 -23.08
CA ASN A 63 -1.28 -4.91 -21.60
C ASN A 63 -2.60 -4.55 -20.92
N THR A 64 -3.75 -4.64 -21.57
CA THR A 64 -5.05 -4.34 -20.90
C THR A 64 -5.27 -5.17 -19.62
N SER A 65 -4.88 -6.45 -19.60
CA SER A 65 -5.00 -7.30 -18.40
C SER A 65 -4.03 -6.91 -17.29
N LEU A 66 -2.82 -6.46 -17.63
CA LEU A 66 -1.84 -6.07 -16.63
C LEU A 66 -2.15 -4.67 -16.10
N GLU A 67 -2.47 -3.75 -16.99
CA GLU A 67 -2.87 -2.38 -16.66
C GLU A 67 -4.10 -2.40 -15.75
N SER A 68 -5.11 -3.23 -16.05
CA SER A 68 -6.26 -3.41 -15.16
C SER A 68 -5.89 -4.01 -13.80
N TYR A 69 -4.95 -4.96 -13.74
CA TYR A 69 -4.43 -5.47 -12.46
C TYR A 69 -3.70 -4.40 -11.64
N LEU A 70 -2.86 -3.58 -12.29
CA LEU A 70 -2.13 -2.49 -11.65
C LEU A 70 -3.11 -1.43 -11.14
N LEU A 71 -4.05 -0.99 -11.98
CA LEU A 71 -5.10 -0.04 -11.62
C LEU A 71 -5.94 -0.53 -10.44
N ARG A 72 -6.29 -1.82 -10.41
CA ARG A 72 -7.00 -2.43 -9.27
C ARG A 72 -6.16 -2.37 -7.99
N SER A 73 -4.90 -2.77 -8.08
CA SER A 73 -3.98 -2.77 -6.94
C SER A 73 -3.76 -1.35 -6.40
N GLU A 74 -3.64 -0.36 -7.27
CA GLU A 74 -3.52 1.04 -6.91
C GLU A 74 -4.78 1.58 -6.25
N ARG A 75 -5.96 1.23 -6.77
CA ARG A 75 -7.25 1.59 -6.17
C ARG A 75 -7.39 1.05 -4.75
N ASP A 76 -7.03 -0.20 -4.53
CA ASP A 76 -7.12 -0.83 -3.21
C ASP A 76 -6.17 -0.17 -2.19
N ILE A 77 -4.94 0.15 -2.60
CA ILE A 77 -3.96 0.86 -1.76
C ILE A 77 -4.41 2.29 -1.49
N LEU A 78 -4.94 3.00 -2.48
CA LEU A 78 -5.44 4.36 -2.31
C LEU A 78 -6.61 4.40 -1.32
N LEU A 79 -7.53 3.44 -1.43
CA LEU A 79 -8.66 3.31 -0.50
C LEU A 79 -8.16 3.08 0.94
N LEU A 80 -7.12 2.24 1.12
CA LEU A 80 -6.49 2.04 2.41
C LEU A 80 -5.89 3.35 2.97
N ASN A 81 -5.15 4.09 2.14
CA ASN A 81 -4.55 5.37 2.53
C ASN A 81 -5.62 6.39 2.95
N ILE A 82 -6.70 6.52 2.17
CA ILE A 82 -7.82 7.42 2.48
C ILE A 82 -8.47 7.04 3.81
N ARG A 83 -8.77 5.75 4.03
CA ARG A 83 -9.35 5.27 5.29
C ARG A 83 -8.43 5.54 6.49
N ALA A 84 -7.11 5.36 6.31
CA ALA A 84 -6.13 5.67 7.34
C ALA A 84 -6.12 7.17 7.68
N CYS A 85 -6.11 8.05 6.67
CA CYS A 85 -6.16 9.49 6.87
C CYS A 85 -7.42 9.91 7.65
N PHE A 86 -8.60 9.43 7.25
CA PHE A 86 -9.84 9.72 7.97
C PHE A 86 -9.83 9.21 9.41
N SER A 87 -9.25 8.02 9.64
CA SER A 87 -9.12 7.47 11.00
C SER A 87 -8.20 8.32 11.88
N ILE A 88 -7.09 8.82 11.32
CA ILE A 88 -6.18 9.74 12.01
C ILE A 88 -6.90 11.06 12.34
N LEU A 89 -7.58 11.66 11.37
CA LEU A 89 -8.32 12.90 11.56
C LEU A 89 -9.42 12.75 12.63
N SER A 90 -10.22 11.68 12.56
CA SER A 90 -11.26 11.39 13.55
C SER A 90 -10.68 11.20 14.96
N TYR A 91 -9.52 10.53 15.06
CA TYR A 91 -8.81 10.37 16.32
C TYR A 91 -8.31 11.70 16.88
N MET A 92 -7.76 12.57 16.03
CA MET A 92 -7.30 13.91 16.42
C MET A 92 -8.46 14.79 16.88
N GLN A 93 -9.58 14.79 16.17
CA GLN A 93 -10.80 15.52 16.56
C GLN A 93 -11.34 15.03 17.92
N CYS A 94 -11.34 13.73 18.17
CA CYS A 94 -11.75 13.17 19.46
C CYS A 94 -10.82 13.56 20.62
N LYS A 95 -9.53 13.83 20.34
CA LYS A 95 -8.55 14.29 21.34
C LYS A 95 -8.57 15.80 21.57
N HIS A 96 -8.98 16.57 20.57
CA HIS A 96 -9.08 18.03 20.62
C HIS A 96 -10.45 18.56 21.08
N LEU A 97 -11.26 17.75 21.76
CA LEU A 97 -12.38 18.23 22.59
C LEU A 97 -11.94 18.31 24.07
N PRO A 98 -11.22 19.35 24.51
CA PRO A 98 -11.26 19.73 25.91
C PRO A 98 -12.60 20.43 26.16
N PHE A 99 -13.42 19.84 27.03
CA PHE A 99 -14.38 20.57 27.88
C PHE A 99 -14.97 21.88 27.32
N ALA A 100 -15.72 21.82 26.22
CA ALA A 100 -16.64 22.89 25.84
C ALA A 100 -18.05 22.30 25.78
N ASP A 101 -18.88 22.81 26.69
CA ASP A 101 -20.33 22.74 26.77
C ASP A 101 -20.99 21.47 27.31
N ASN A 102 -21.44 21.63 28.56
CA ASN A 102 -22.24 20.75 29.42
C ASN A 102 -23.64 20.38 28.87
N HIS A 103 -23.90 20.45 27.57
CA HIS A 103 -25.23 20.16 27.00
C HIS A 103 -25.33 18.87 26.17
N ILE A 104 -24.23 18.14 25.94
CA ILE A 104 -24.22 16.87 25.17
C ILE A 104 -23.98 15.65 26.09
N VAL A 105 -24.52 15.68 27.31
CA VAL A 105 -24.35 14.56 28.27
C VAL A 105 -25.35 13.41 28.02
N SER A 106 -26.43 13.63 27.25
CA SER A 106 -27.47 12.61 27.05
C SER A 106 -27.25 11.68 25.84
N LEU A 107 -26.51 12.10 24.80
CA LEU A 107 -26.22 11.24 23.64
C LEU A 107 -24.95 10.39 23.79
N GLN A 108 -24.05 10.75 24.71
CA GLN A 108 -22.77 10.05 24.90
C GLN A 108 -22.81 8.88 25.90
N ARG A 109 -23.91 8.68 26.64
CA ARG A 109 -24.01 7.56 27.59
C ARG A 109 -24.24 6.20 26.90
N ASN A 110 -24.81 6.18 25.69
CA ASN A 110 -25.05 4.93 24.94
C ASN A 110 -23.87 4.47 24.07
N THR A 111 -22.87 5.31 23.81
CA THR A 111 -21.68 4.94 23.01
C THR A 111 -20.47 4.52 23.85
N LYS A 112 -20.55 4.62 25.19
CA LYS A 112 -19.48 4.17 26.10
C LYS A 112 -19.33 2.65 26.23
N ARG A 113 -20.26 1.84 25.71
CA ARG A 113 -20.28 0.38 25.95
C ARG A 113 -19.54 -0.52 24.96
N LYS A 114 -18.96 0.00 23.87
CA LYS A 114 -18.14 -0.83 22.94
C LYS A 114 -16.95 -0.08 22.33
N ARG A 115 -16.21 0.69 23.13
CA ARG A 115 -14.83 1.04 22.76
C ARG A 115 -13.90 -0.09 23.20
N GLN A 116 -14.09 -1.28 22.63
CA GLN A 116 -12.99 -2.23 22.56
C GLN A 116 -11.93 -1.55 21.70
N LYS A 117 -10.90 -1.00 22.33
CA LYS A 117 -9.64 -0.73 21.66
C LYS A 117 -9.25 -2.07 21.04
N SER A 118 -9.41 -2.24 19.73
CA SER A 118 -8.70 -3.27 19.00
C SER A 118 -7.22 -2.89 19.03
N GLN A 119 -6.60 -3.02 20.20
CA GLN A 119 -5.16 -2.99 20.30
C GLN A 119 -4.69 -4.17 19.46
N ILE A 120 -4.06 -3.84 18.35
CA ILE A 120 -3.38 -4.78 17.48
C ILE A 120 -2.45 -5.60 18.38
N ASP A 121 -2.71 -6.90 18.52
CA ASP A 121 -1.92 -7.77 19.37
C ASP A 121 -0.58 -8.07 18.68
N ILE A 122 0.43 -7.27 19.03
CA ILE A 122 1.80 -7.38 18.49
C ILE A 122 2.36 -8.80 18.70
N ARG A 123 1.94 -9.52 19.75
CA ARG A 123 2.43 -10.87 20.02
C ARG A 123 1.95 -11.88 18.97
N GLN A 124 0.73 -11.71 18.47
CA GLN A 124 0.21 -12.56 17.39
C GLN A 124 1.03 -12.40 16.11
N TYR A 125 1.38 -11.17 15.75
CA TYR A 125 2.23 -10.91 14.57
C TYR A 125 3.63 -11.46 14.73
N ARG A 126 4.25 -11.29 15.91
CA ARG A 126 5.57 -11.88 16.21
C ARG A 126 5.57 -13.40 16.07
N LYS A 127 4.53 -14.06 16.60
CA LYS A 127 4.34 -15.51 16.48
C LYS A 127 4.13 -15.93 15.02
N ALA A 128 3.25 -15.24 14.29
CA ALA A 128 2.95 -15.54 12.90
C ALA A 128 4.15 -15.38 11.97
N TRP A 129 5.02 -14.41 12.24
CA TRP A 129 6.24 -14.16 11.46
C TRP A 129 7.49 -14.86 12.00
N GLN A 130 7.35 -15.68 13.04
CA GLN A 130 8.46 -16.42 13.65
C GLN A 130 9.66 -15.52 14.01
N ILE A 131 9.38 -14.29 14.44
CA ILE A 131 10.44 -13.35 14.84
C ILE A 131 10.90 -13.77 16.23
N ALA A 132 12.15 -14.22 16.34
CA ALA A 132 12.74 -14.64 17.61
C ALA A 132 12.62 -13.53 18.67
N THR A 133 11.98 -13.84 19.79
CA THR A 133 12.04 -13.03 21.01
C THR A 133 13.41 -13.25 21.64
N LYS A 134 14.33 -12.31 21.41
CA LYS A 134 15.53 -12.18 22.27
C LYS A 134 15.12 -11.73 23.66
#